data_AF-A0A3A8GYR8-F1
#
_entry.id   AF-A0A3A8GYR8-F1
#
_cell.length_a   1.000
_cell.length_b   1.000
_cell.length_c   1.000
_cell.angle_alpha   90.00
_cell.angle_beta   90.00
_cell.angle_gamma   90.00
#
_symmetry.space_group_name_H-M   'P 1'
#
loop_
_entity.id
_entity.type
_entity.pdbx_description
1 polymer ?
#
loop_
_entity_poly.entity_id
_entity_poly.type
_entity_poly.pdbx_seq_one_letter_code
_entity_poly.pdbx_strand_id
1 'polypeptide(L)'
;MEFQHASFDGQTLSGRLLLGTSSGSLCLDRRLIESHTLTVERVLDCVSGQSLPFLVVDVRTPPRREEDILLLGPGQWYGRDVSVPLFPQSATGQPGPECVDVELSVHALDAANIAKPRLRVTRAAAPEREPSPTKPSP
;
A
#
# COMPACT_ATOMS: atom_id res chain seq x y z
N MET A 1 -13.10 -0.31 6.95
CA MET A 1 -11.86 0.05 6.22
C MET A 1 -12.09 -0.20 4.75
N GLU A 2 -11.52 0.65 3.89
CA GLU A 2 -11.51 0.47 2.44
C GLU A 2 -10.12 0.74 1.88
N PHE A 3 -9.79 0.06 0.78
CA PHE A 3 -8.60 0.36 -0.03
C PHE A 3 -9.06 0.77 -1.42
N GLN A 4 -8.97 2.06 -1.72
CA GLN A 4 -9.51 2.65 -2.95
C GLN A 4 -8.39 2.91 -3.96
N HIS A 5 -8.73 2.86 -5.24
CA HIS A 5 -7.82 3.17 -6.35
C HIS A 5 -6.52 2.34 -6.31
N ALA A 6 -6.64 1.05 -5.97
CA ALA A 6 -5.50 0.15 -5.93
C ALA A 6 -4.83 0.05 -7.30
N SER A 7 -3.52 0.21 -7.35
CA SER A 7 -2.71 0.07 -8.55
C SER A 7 -1.40 -0.65 -8.24
N PHE A 8 -0.84 -1.29 -9.26
CA PHE A 8 0.39 -2.06 -9.15
C PHE A 8 1.23 -1.82 -10.40
N ASP A 9 2.52 -1.53 -10.21
CA ASP A 9 3.46 -1.25 -11.30
C ASP A 9 4.41 -2.43 -11.59
N GLY A 10 4.16 -3.59 -10.98
CA GLY A 10 5.03 -4.77 -11.02
C GLY A 10 5.96 -4.87 -9.81
N GLN A 11 6.10 -3.81 -9.01
CA GLN A 11 6.98 -3.76 -7.85
C GLN A 11 6.28 -3.22 -6.60
N THR A 12 5.50 -2.15 -6.75
CA THR A 12 4.89 -1.40 -5.67
C THR A 12 3.37 -1.44 -5.79
N LEU A 13 2.69 -1.81 -4.70
CA LEU A 13 1.26 -1.63 -4.54
C LEU A 13 0.99 -0.20 -4.05
N SER A 14 0.18 0.55 -4.78
CA SER A 14 -0.23 1.91 -4.40
C SER A 14 -1.75 2.02 -4.28
N GLY A 15 -2.21 2.97 -3.49
CA GLY A 15 -3.63 3.35 -3.44
C GLY A 15 -3.95 4.15 -2.19
N ARG A 16 -5.25 4.35 -1.94
CA ARG A 16 -5.74 5.13 -0.80
C ARG A 16 -6.34 4.22 0.27
N LEU A 17 -5.73 4.21 1.45
CA LEU A 17 -6.23 3.49 2.61
C LEU A 17 -7.20 4.39 3.39
N LEU A 18 -8.45 3.94 3.56
CA LEU A 18 -9.47 4.59 4.36
C LEU A 18 -9.77 3.78 5.63
N LEU A 19 -9.52 4.39 6.79
CA LEU A 19 -9.77 3.83 8.10
C LEU A 19 -10.93 4.56 8.76
N GLY A 20 -11.84 3.79 9.36
CA GLY A 20 -13.00 4.31 10.06
C GLY A 20 -13.54 3.24 10.98
N THR A 21 -14.34 3.66 11.95
CA THR A 21 -15.02 2.76 12.88
C THR A 21 -16.51 3.05 12.95
N SER A 22 -17.32 2.00 13.04
CA SER A 22 -18.76 2.09 13.28
C SER A 22 -19.11 2.13 14.77
N SER A 23 -18.19 1.72 15.65
CA SER A 23 -18.41 1.67 17.10
C SER A 23 -17.11 1.85 17.88
N GLY A 24 -17.16 2.50 19.04
CA GLY A 24 -15.97 2.79 19.83
C GLY A 24 -15.04 3.80 19.13
N SER A 25 -13.78 3.86 19.56
CA SER A 25 -12.76 4.71 18.96
C SER A 25 -11.57 3.90 18.47
N LEU A 26 -10.89 4.38 17.43
CA LEU A 26 -9.62 3.83 16.95
C LEU A 26 -8.51 4.85 17.17
N CYS A 27 -7.44 4.44 17.84
CA CYS A 27 -6.24 5.27 17.99
C CYS A 27 -5.25 4.94 16.88
N LEU A 28 -5.02 5.85 15.94
CA LEU A 28 -4.17 5.64 14.77
C LEU A 28 -2.87 6.43 14.85
N ASP A 29 -1.81 5.89 14.25
CA ASP A 29 -0.68 6.70 13.78
C ASP A 29 -1.05 7.26 12.42
N ARG A 30 -1.29 8.58 12.32
CA ARG A 30 -1.65 9.24 11.05
C ARG A 30 -0.54 9.12 10.00
N ARG A 31 0.66 8.69 10.39
CA ARG A 31 1.75 8.45 9.45
C ARG A 31 1.51 7.21 8.58
N LEU A 32 0.64 6.28 9.00
CA LEU A 32 0.30 5.00 8.35
C LEU A 32 1.55 4.26 7.84
N ILE A 33 2.54 4.11 8.71
CA ILE A 33 3.85 3.59 8.32
C ILE A 33 3.74 2.10 8.03
N GLU A 34 4.34 1.69 6.92
CA GLU A 34 4.52 0.29 6.54
C GLU A 34 5.22 -0.48 7.68
N SER A 35 4.84 -1.75 7.87
CA SER A 35 5.34 -2.63 8.94
C SER A 35 4.90 -2.25 10.37
N HIS A 36 4.16 -1.15 10.55
CA HIS A 36 3.59 -0.75 11.85
C HIS A 36 2.07 -0.65 11.81
N THR A 37 1.54 0.05 10.80
CA THR A 37 0.10 0.24 10.60
C THR A 37 -0.44 -0.66 9.50
N LEU A 38 0.37 -0.93 8.48
CA LEU A 38 0.01 -1.77 7.35
C LEU A 38 1.14 -2.77 7.11
N THR A 39 0.83 -4.06 7.23
CA THR A 39 1.79 -5.15 7.06
C THR A 39 1.36 -6.03 5.90
N VAL A 40 2.31 -6.43 5.05
CA VAL A 40 2.07 -7.45 4.02
C VAL A 40 2.22 -8.81 4.66
N GLU A 41 1.13 -9.58 4.67
CA GLU A 41 1.12 -10.93 5.25
C GLU A 41 1.47 -11.98 4.19
N ARG A 42 0.99 -11.77 2.96
CA ARG A 42 1.16 -12.72 1.88
C ARG A 42 1.04 -12.05 0.52
N VAL A 43 1.83 -12.52 -0.44
CA VAL A 43 1.70 -12.22 -1.86
C VAL A 43 1.61 -13.53 -2.63
N LEU A 44 0.60 -13.65 -3.48
CA LEU A 44 0.39 -14.81 -4.36
C LEU A 44 0.37 -14.37 -5.82
N ASP A 45 0.87 -15.21 -6.72
CA ASP A 45 0.59 -15.08 -8.14
C ASP A 45 -0.89 -15.40 -8.41
N CYS A 46 -1.63 -14.48 -9.07
CA CYS A 46 -3.08 -14.63 -9.26
C CYS A 46 -3.48 -15.87 -10.06
N VAL A 47 -2.61 -16.33 -10.96
CA VAL A 47 -2.92 -17.36 -11.95
C VAL A 47 -2.67 -18.74 -11.36
N SER A 48 -1.47 -18.93 -10.81
CA SER A 48 -1.03 -20.20 -10.25
C SER A 48 -1.41 -20.38 -8.78
N GLY A 49 -1.72 -19.29 -8.07
CA GLY A 49 -1.94 -19.28 -6.62
C GLY A 49 -0.66 -19.54 -5.81
N GLN A 50 0.50 -19.56 -6.46
CA GLN A 50 1.77 -19.82 -5.78
C GLN A 50 2.19 -18.64 -4.93
N SER A 51 2.79 -18.92 -3.77
CA SER A 51 3.33 -17.88 -2.90
C SER A 51 4.55 -17.25 -3.53
N LEU A 52 4.56 -15.92 -3.61
CA LEU A 52 5.68 -15.14 -4.10
C LEU A 52 6.48 -14.59 -2.92
N PRO A 53 7.83 -14.63 -2.97
CA PRO A 53 8.65 -13.93 -2.00
C PRO A 53 8.45 -12.43 -2.18
N PHE A 54 8.33 -11.69 -1.07
CA PHE A 54 8.12 -10.25 -1.09
C PHE A 54 9.06 -9.53 -0.12
N LEU A 55 9.23 -8.23 -0.33
CA LEU A 55 10.01 -7.39 0.56
C LEU A 55 9.27 -7.11 1.86
N VAL A 56 10.00 -7.19 2.97
CA VAL A 56 9.58 -6.62 4.24
C VAL A 56 10.49 -5.43 4.49
N VAL A 57 9.94 -4.23 4.41
CA VAL A 57 10.72 -3.02 4.62
C VAL A 57 10.82 -2.74 6.11
N ASP A 58 12.01 -2.96 6.66
CA ASP A 58 12.35 -2.55 8.03
C ASP A 58 12.89 -1.11 7.99
N VAL A 59 11.98 -0.15 8.09
CA VAL A 59 12.35 1.26 8.19
C VAL A 59 12.57 1.62 9.66
N ARG A 60 13.73 2.17 9.98
CA ARG A 60 13.94 2.90 11.24
C ARG A 60 13.02 4.12 11.29
N THR A 61 11.84 3.88 11.83
CA THR A 61 10.79 4.88 11.96
C THR A 61 11.14 5.82 13.11
N PRO A 62 11.20 7.14 12.88
CA PRO A 62 11.38 8.10 13.96
C PRO A 62 10.30 7.90 15.04
N PRO A 63 10.65 8.10 16.32
CA PRO A 63 9.68 8.02 17.41
C PRO A 63 8.43 8.85 17.09
N ARG A 64 7.27 8.27 17.38
CA ARG A 64 5.98 8.96 17.25
C ARG A 64 5.97 10.21 18.12
N ARG A 65 5.39 11.27 17.59
CA ARG A 65 5.07 12.48 18.35
C ARG A 65 3.58 12.55 18.64
N GLU A 66 3.19 13.46 19.53
CA GLU A 66 1.77 13.61 19.89
C GLU A 66 0.94 14.04 18.68
N GLU A 67 1.51 14.90 17.82
CA GLU A 67 0.90 15.28 16.55
C GLU A 67 0.84 14.16 15.51
N ASP A 68 1.33 12.94 15.80
CA ASP A 68 1.15 11.79 14.91
C ASP A 68 -0.07 10.95 15.32
N ILE A 69 -0.63 11.17 16.52
CA ILE A 69 -1.73 10.38 17.05
C ILE A 69 -3.06 10.95 16.58
N LEU A 70 -3.94 10.10 16.03
CA LEU A 70 -5.28 10.47 15.62
C LEU A 70 -6.29 9.55 16.29
N LEU A 71 -7.20 10.11 17.07
CA LEU A 71 -8.35 9.37 17.61
C LEU A 71 -9.54 9.53 16.66
N LEU A 72 -9.98 8.43 16.06
CA LEU A 72 -11.18 8.38 15.23
C LEU A 72 -12.36 7.87 16.05
N GLY A 73 -13.41 8.68 16.13
CA GLY A 73 -14.69 8.29 16.70
C GLY A 73 -15.62 7.61 15.68
N PRO A 74 -16.79 7.14 16.13
CA PRO A 74 -17.79 6.52 15.27
C PRO A 74 -18.23 7.44 14.12
N GLY A 75 -18.28 6.90 12.90
CA GLY A 75 -18.71 7.63 11.70
C GLY A 75 -17.65 8.56 11.10
N GLN A 76 -16.50 8.73 11.75
CA GLN A 76 -15.36 9.46 11.20
C GLN A 76 -14.49 8.55 10.33
N TRP A 77 -13.89 9.15 9.30
CA TRP A 77 -12.97 8.49 8.39
C TRP A 77 -11.67 9.26 8.30
N TYR A 78 -10.57 8.53 8.30
CA TYR A 78 -9.24 9.01 7.97
C TYR A 78 -8.76 8.33 6.69
N GLY A 79 -8.19 9.10 5.78
CA GLY A 79 -7.75 8.58 4.48
C GLY A 79 -6.40 9.11 4.08
N ARG A 80 -5.50 8.23 3.64
CA ARG A 80 -4.19 8.62 3.14
C ARG A 80 -3.71 7.68 2.03
N ASP A 81 -2.95 8.24 1.11
CA ASP A 81 -2.30 7.48 0.04
C ASP A 81 -1.08 6.72 0.62
N VAL A 82 -0.99 5.45 0.26
CA VAL A 82 0.06 4.53 0.71
C VAL A 82 0.74 3.90 -0.50
N SER A 83 2.03 3.62 -0.35
CA SER A 83 2.85 2.89 -1.30
C SER A 83 3.58 1.80 -0.54
N VAL A 84 3.38 0.55 -0.97
CA VAL A 84 3.88 -0.65 -0.31
C VAL A 84 4.78 -1.39 -1.30
N PRO A 85 6.11 -1.37 -1.12
CA PRO A 85 7.04 -2.09 -1.97
C PRO A 85 6.87 -3.61 -1.75
N LEU A 86 6.45 -4.33 -2.79
CA LEU A 86 6.30 -5.79 -2.75
C LEU A 86 7.55 -6.51 -3.26
N PHE A 87 8.20 -5.97 -4.29
CA PHE A 87 9.36 -6.58 -4.94
C PHE A 87 10.51 -5.58 -5.08
N PRO A 88 11.77 -6.05 -5.06
CA PRO A 88 12.92 -5.18 -5.26
C PRO A 88 12.92 -4.56 -6.66
N GLN A 89 13.48 -3.36 -6.74
CA GLN A 89 13.64 -2.71 -8.03
C GLN A 89 14.60 -3.50 -8.91
N SER A 90 14.10 -3.95 -10.06
CA SER A 90 14.88 -4.80 -10.95
C SER A 90 16.01 -3.98 -11.59
N ALA A 91 17.24 -4.22 -11.15
CA ALA A 91 18.45 -3.63 -11.74
C ALA A 91 18.64 -4.03 -13.22
N THR A 92 18.09 -5.16 -13.63
CA THR A 92 18.19 -5.72 -14.99
C THR A 92 16.96 -5.43 -15.86
N GLY A 93 16.00 -4.64 -15.34
CA GLY A 93 14.76 -4.32 -16.06
C GLY A 93 13.80 -5.51 -16.27
N GLN A 94 14.03 -6.66 -15.63
CA GLN A 94 13.04 -7.73 -15.64
C GLN A 94 11.71 -7.24 -15.04
N PRO A 95 10.59 -7.44 -15.77
CA PRO A 95 9.28 -7.10 -15.26
C PRO A 95 8.95 -7.97 -14.04
N GLY A 96 8.48 -7.35 -12.97
CA GLY A 96 7.84 -8.09 -11.88
C GLY A 96 6.54 -8.75 -12.32
N PRO A 97 5.83 -9.47 -11.43
CA PRO A 97 4.63 -10.22 -11.78
C PRO A 97 3.57 -9.38 -12.51
N GLU A 98 2.79 -10.01 -13.39
CA GLU A 98 1.69 -9.34 -14.09
C GLU A 98 0.46 -9.16 -13.19
N CYS A 99 0.26 -10.06 -12.23
CA CYS A 99 -0.89 -10.02 -11.33
C CYS A 99 -0.51 -10.63 -9.99
N VAL A 100 -0.92 -9.98 -8.90
CA VAL A 100 -0.76 -10.51 -7.56
C VAL A 100 -2.05 -10.41 -6.73
N ASP A 101 -2.27 -11.41 -5.88
CA ASP A 101 -3.18 -11.35 -4.74
C ASP A 101 -2.37 -11.02 -3.48
N VAL A 102 -2.70 -9.90 -2.85
CA VAL A 102 -2.00 -9.39 -1.66
C VAL A 102 -2.92 -9.46 -0.46
N GLU A 103 -2.48 -10.15 0.59
CA GLU A 103 -3.12 -10.09 1.91
C GLU A 103 -2.35 -9.11 2.78
N LEU A 104 -3.09 -8.13 3.33
CA LEU A 104 -2.55 -7.16 4.26
C LEU A 104 -3.15 -7.39 5.65
N SER A 105 -2.47 -6.91 6.67
CA SER A 105 -3.05 -6.67 7.99
C SER A 105 -2.92 -5.20 8.35
N VAL A 106 -3.97 -4.67 8.97
CA VAL A 106 -4.01 -3.27 9.43
C VAL A 106 -4.03 -3.26 10.95
N HIS A 107 -3.22 -2.40 11.55
CA HIS A 107 -3.09 -2.23 12.99
C HIS A 107 -3.39 -0.79 13.39
N ALA A 108 -4.08 -0.63 14.51
CA ALA A 108 -4.16 0.62 15.26
C ALA A 108 -3.09 0.61 16.36
N LEU A 109 -2.90 1.76 17.01
CA LEU A 109 -1.98 1.90 18.14
C LEU A 109 -2.45 1.15 19.39
N ASP A 110 -3.76 1.03 19.55
CA ASP A 110 -4.44 0.41 20.68
C ASP A 110 -5.02 -0.98 20.36
N ALA A 111 -5.00 -1.40 19.09
CA ALA A 111 -5.53 -2.69 18.66
C ALA A 111 -4.76 -3.25 17.46
N ALA A 112 -4.36 -4.51 17.52
CA ALA A 112 -3.74 -5.21 16.39
C ALA A 112 -4.79 -5.86 15.49
N ASN A 113 -4.50 -5.99 14.19
CA ASN A 113 -5.33 -6.72 13.21
C ASN A 113 -6.78 -6.24 13.13
N ILE A 114 -6.97 -4.91 13.13
CA ILE A 114 -8.30 -4.29 13.04
C ILE A 114 -8.98 -4.54 11.68
N ALA A 115 -8.21 -4.91 10.66
CA ALA A 115 -8.70 -5.36 9.36
C ALA A 115 -7.66 -6.23 8.64
N LYS A 116 -8.12 -7.08 7.73
CA LYS A 116 -7.27 -7.93 6.87
C LYS A 116 -7.77 -7.92 5.42
N PRO A 117 -7.52 -6.86 4.64
CA PRO A 117 -8.01 -6.79 3.27
C PRO A 117 -7.23 -7.77 2.38
N ARG A 118 -7.90 -8.23 1.34
CA ARG A 118 -7.28 -8.96 0.23
C ARG A 118 -7.48 -8.18 -1.04
N LEU A 119 -6.40 -7.92 -1.76
CA LEU A 119 -6.38 -7.10 -2.96
C LEU A 119 -5.84 -7.92 -4.12
N ARG A 120 -6.63 -8.05 -5.17
CA ARG A 120 -6.16 -8.54 -6.46
C ARG A 120 -5.80 -7.34 -7.33
N VAL A 121 -4.56 -7.26 -7.77
CA VAL A 121 -4.08 -6.16 -8.62
C VAL A 121 -3.32 -6.71 -9.82
N THR A 122 -3.58 -6.10 -10.98
CA THR A 122 -2.85 -6.37 -12.23
C THR A 122 -1.91 -5.22 -12.51
N ARG A 123 -0.74 -5.53 -13.08
CA ARG A 123 0.25 -4.53 -13.45
C ARG A 123 -0.35 -3.55 -14.45
N ALA A 124 -0.29 -2.26 -14.13
CA ALA A 124 -0.69 -1.22 -15.05
C ALA A 124 0.27 -1.19 -16.26
N ALA A 125 -0.27 -0.95 -17.46
CA ALA A 125 0.56 -0.66 -18.61
C ALA A 125 1.38 0.60 -18.31
N ALA A 126 2.68 0.60 -18.64
CA ALA A 126 3.51 1.79 -18.50
C ALA A 126 2.85 2.94 -19.29
N PRO A 127 2.75 4.16 -18.73
CA PRO A 127 2.27 5.29 -19.50
C PRO A 127 3.18 5.45 -20.72
N GLU A 128 2.60 5.42 -21.93
CA GLU A 128 3.31 5.76 -23.15
C GLU A 128 3.97 7.13 -22.92
N ARG A 129 5.29 7.20 -23.05
CA ARG A 129 6.00 8.48 -23.06
C ARG A 129 5.43 9.30 -24.21
N GLU A 130 4.64 10.31 -23.88
CA GLU A 130 4.20 11.31 -24.86
C GLU A 130 5.45 11.88 -25.55
N PRO A 131 5.56 11.77 -26.88
CA PRO A 131 6.76 12.25 -27.58
C PRO A 131 6.88 13.76 -27.38
N SER A 132 8.01 14.19 -26.82
CA SER A 132 8.35 15.59 -26.58
C SER A 132 8.08 16.42 -27.85
N PRO A 133 7.40 17.58 -27.75
CA PRO A 133 7.11 18.40 -28.93
C PRO A 133 8.42 18.83 -29.56
N THR A 134 8.62 18.42 -30.81
CA THR A 134 9.78 18.81 -31.63
C THR A 134 9.71 20.32 -31.83
N LYS A 135 10.68 21.06 -31.27
CA LYS A 135 10.85 22.48 -31.57
C LYS A 135 11.09 22.63 -33.08
N PRO A 136 10.36 23.51 -33.80
CA PRO A 136 10.74 23.86 -35.14
C PRO A 136 12.07 24.64 -35.08
N SER A 137 13.06 24.17 -35.85
CA SER A 137 14.30 24.92 -36.10
C SER A 137 14.02 26.15 -36.97
N PRO A 138 14.78 27.24 -36.78
CA PRO A 138 14.59 28.52 -37.46
C PRO A 138 14.94 28.49 -38.96
#